data_AF-A0A0C1Y0N4-F1
#
_entry.id   AF-A0A0C1Y0N4-F1
#
_cell.length_a   1.000
_cell.length_b   1.000
_cell.length_c   1.000
_cell.angle_alpha   90.00
_cell.angle_beta   90.00
_cell.angle_gamma   90.00
#
_symmetry.space_group_name_H-M   'P 1'
#
loop_
_entity.id
_entity.type
_entity.pdbx_description
1 polymer ?
#
loop_
_entity_poly.entity_id
_entity_poly.type
_entity_poly.pdbx_seq_one_letter_code
_entity_poly.pdbx_strand_id
1 'polypeptide(L)' 'MRPSETVTGTTAPTAPAAAFIRVEQAEAALVEHYPRLVRLAYLVLPPSLGRNRRVLTAHALVQRALPRRAGAAGA' A
#
# COMPACT_ATOMS: atom_id res chain seq x y z
N MET A 1 -23.33 38.15 27.97
CA MET A 1 -21.89 38.07 27.61
C MET A 1 -21.34 36.78 28.19
N ARG A 2 -21.39 35.68 27.43
CA ARG A 2 -20.94 34.34 27.81
C ARG A 2 -19.66 34.03 27.01
N PRO A 3 -18.57 33.58 27.63
CA PRO A 3 -17.37 33.18 26.91
C PRO A 3 -17.62 31.82 26.25
N SER A 4 -17.43 31.74 24.93
CA SER A 4 -17.44 30.46 24.21
C SER A 4 -16.07 29.81 24.38
N GLU A 5 -16.04 28.78 25.21
CA GLU A 5 -14.89 27.95 25.50
C GLU A 5 -14.49 27.12 24.27
N THR A 6 -13.18 26.99 24.13
CA THR A 6 -12.42 26.09 23.26
C THR A 6 -12.73 24.62 23.55
N VAL A 7 -12.79 23.77 22.51
CA VAL A 7 -12.25 22.38 22.48
C VAL A 7 -12.42 21.87 21.03
N THR A 8 -11.32 21.76 20.29
CA THR A 8 -10.54 20.53 20.02
C THR A 8 -11.32 19.46 19.25
N GLY A 9 -10.78 19.09 18.10
CA GLY A 9 -11.23 17.93 17.37
C GLY A 9 -10.99 18.12 15.88
N THR A 10 -9.74 17.97 15.45
CA THR A 10 -9.45 17.40 14.13
C THR A 10 -10.49 16.33 13.87
N THR A 11 -11.40 16.56 12.93
CA THR A 11 -12.36 15.55 12.48
C THR A 11 -11.54 14.45 11.82
N ALA A 12 -11.05 13.53 12.64
CA ALA A 12 -10.57 12.24 12.22
C ALA A 12 -11.72 11.60 11.41
N PRO A 13 -11.45 11.02 10.23
CA PRO A 13 -12.46 10.29 9.51
C PRO A 13 -12.94 9.14 10.40
N THR A 14 -14.17 9.28 10.89
CA THR A 14 -14.86 8.27 11.70
C THR A 14 -15.40 7.18 10.74
N ALA A 15 -15.12 5.92 11.07
CA ALA A 15 -15.38 4.65 10.36
C ALA A 15 -16.62 4.60 9.44
N PRO A 16 -16.67 3.85 8.31
CA PRO A 16 -15.89 2.68 7.88
C PRO A 16 -15.36 2.82 6.43
N ALA A 17 -14.91 4.01 6.00
CA ALA A 17 -14.42 4.21 4.64
C ALA A 17 -13.18 3.34 4.29
N ALA A 18 -12.48 2.84 5.31
CA ALA A 18 -11.36 1.90 5.17
C ALA A 18 -11.77 0.42 5.10
N ALA A 19 -13.04 0.07 5.41
CA ALA A 19 -13.47 -1.32 5.53
C ALA A 19 -13.86 -1.98 4.19
N PHE A 20 -14.18 -1.17 3.18
CA PHE A 20 -14.43 -1.64 1.81
C PHE A 20 -13.73 -0.71 0.81
N ILE A 21 -12.39 -0.74 0.79
CA ILE A 21 -11.70 -0.19 -0.37
C ILE A 21 -12.19 -1.02 -1.57
N ARG A 22 -12.93 -0.39 -2.50
CA ARG A 22 -13.35 -1.03 -3.74
C ARG A 22 -12.11 -1.64 -4.39
N VAL A 23 -12.18 -2.89 -4.82
CA VAL A 23 -11.02 -3.64 -5.32
C VAL A 23 -10.30 -2.85 -6.41
N GLU A 24 -11.02 -2.19 -7.30
CA GLU A 24 -10.48 -1.34 -8.35
C GLU A 24 -9.77 -0.08 -7.81
N GLN A 25 -10.28 0.52 -6.72
CA GLN A 25 -9.65 1.68 -6.07
C GLN A 25 -8.39 1.26 -5.28
N ALA A 26 -8.43 0.08 -4.65
CA ALA A 26 -7.26 -0.53 -4.03
C ALA A 26 -6.19 -0.83 -5.10
N GLU A 27 -6.59 -1.43 -6.22
CA GLU A 27 -5.70 -1.75 -7.34
C GLU A 27 -5.09 -0.48 -7.95
N ALA A 28 -5.88 0.58 -8.17
CA ALA A 28 -5.38 1.85 -8.69
C ALA A 28 -4.34 2.48 -7.75
N ALA A 29 -4.62 2.53 -6.44
CA ALA A 29 -3.67 3.02 -5.45
C ALA A 29 -2.41 2.15 -5.38
N LEU A 30 -2.54 0.83 -5.54
CA LEU A 30 -1.40 -0.09 -5.56
C LEU A 30 -0.55 0.07 -6.82
N VAL A 31 -1.16 0.29 -8.00
CA VAL A 31 -0.45 0.56 -9.26
C VAL A 31 0.27 1.90 -9.18
N GLU A 32 -0.37 2.93 -8.63
CA GLU A 32 0.22 4.25 -8.41
C GLU A 32 1.39 4.20 -7.42
N HIS A 33 1.33 3.34 -6.41
CA HIS A 33 2.39 3.18 -5.41
C HIS A 33 3.37 2.03 -5.72
N TYR A 34 3.15 1.28 -6.79
CA TYR A 34 3.99 0.14 -7.20
C TYR A 34 5.47 0.52 -7.41
N PRO A 35 5.82 1.64 -8.09
CA PRO A 35 7.22 2.01 -8.28
C PRO A 35 7.94 2.26 -6.94
N ARG A 36 7.22 2.84 -5.96
CA ARG A 36 7.75 3.11 -4.63
C ARG A 36 8.02 1.82 -3.86
N LEU A 37 7.10 0.85 -3.93
CA LEU A 37 7.28 -0.47 -3.30
C LEU A 37 8.46 -1.24 -3.91
N VAL A 38 8.59 -1.22 -5.23
CA VAL A 38 9.72 -1.86 -5.93
C VAL A 38 11.03 -1.21 -5.55
N ARG A 39 11.04 0.12 -5.37
CA ARG A 39 12.23 0.84 -4.94
C ARG A 39 12.67 0.42 -3.53
N LEU A 40 11.75 0.27 -2.60
CA LEU A 40 12.04 -0.21 -1.24
C LEU A 40 12.59 -1.65 -1.28
N ALA A 41 11.95 -2.54 -2.04
CA ALA A 41 12.42 -3.91 -2.22
C ALA A 41 13.83 -3.95 -2.83
N TYR A 42 14.13 -3.13 -3.84
CA TYR A 42 15.45 -3.08 -4.47
C TYR A 42 16.57 -2.64 -3.51
N LEU A 43 16.26 -1.73 -2.57
CA LEU A 43 17.22 -1.19 -1.61
C LEU A 43 17.65 -2.23 -0.56
N VAL A 44 16.76 -3.15 -0.19
CA VAL A 44 17.08 -4.23 0.77
C VAL A 44 17.84 -5.41 0.14
N LEU A 45 17.95 -5.46 -1.20
CA LEU A 45 18.70 -6.53 -1.87
C LEU A 45 20.23 -6.31 -1.81
N PRO A 46 21.01 -7.39 -1.56
CA PRO A 46 22.46 -7.34 -1.59
C PRO A 46 23.00 -6.83 -2.95
N PRO A 47 24.05 -5.99 -2.95
CA PRO A 47 24.64 -5.48 -4.19
C PRO A 47 25.32 -6.57 -5.03
N SER A 48 25.63 -7.72 -4.44
CA SER A 48 26.21 -8.91 -5.09
C SER A 48 25.29 -9.57 -6.13
N LEU A 49 23.97 -9.31 -6.09
CA LEU A 49 23.02 -9.89 -7.04
C LEU A 49 23.12 -9.33 -8.47
N GLY A 50 23.90 -8.27 -8.71
CA GLY A 50 23.96 -7.61 -10.02
C GLY A 50 22.66 -6.86 -10.36
N ARG A 51 22.75 -5.81 -11.17
CA ARG A 51 21.61 -4.88 -11.41
C ARG A 51 20.35 -5.59 -11.91
N ASN A 52 20.49 -6.49 -12.89
CA ASN A 52 19.35 -7.16 -13.52
C ASN A 52 18.61 -8.13 -12.57
N ARG A 53 19.34 -8.96 -11.80
CA ARG A 53 18.67 -9.87 -10.85
C ARG A 53 18.03 -9.09 -9.70
N ARG A 54 18.66 -7.98 -9.27
CA ARG A 54 18.07 -7.12 -8.22
C ARG A 54 16.72 -6.53 -8.63
N VAL A 55 16.57 -6.10 -9.88
CA VAL A 55 15.29 -5.58 -10.39
C VAL A 55 14.22 -6.68 -10.40
N LEU A 56 14.52 -7.84 -11.00
CA LEU A 56 13.57 -8.94 -11.08
C LEU A 56 13.15 -9.47 -9.71
N THR A 57 14.09 -9.61 -8.77
CA THR A 57 13.79 -10.05 -7.41
C THR A 57 13.02 -9.00 -6.63
N ALA A 58 13.31 -7.70 -6.80
CA ALA A 58 12.52 -6.63 -6.19
C ALA A 58 11.06 -6.65 -6.67
N HIS A 59 10.84 -6.83 -7.97
CA HIS A 59 9.49 -7.00 -8.52
C HIS A 59 8.81 -8.26 -7.97
N ALA A 60 9.51 -9.40 -7.91
CA ALA A 60 8.96 -10.64 -7.37
C ALA A 60 8.55 -10.50 -5.89
N LEU A 61 9.32 -9.77 -5.08
CA LEU A 61 9.00 -9.50 -3.68
C LEU A 61 7.73 -8.66 -3.55
N VAL A 62 7.60 -7.58 -4.33
CA VAL A 62 6.40 -6.74 -4.31
C VAL A 62 5.17 -7.50 -4.80
N GLN A 63 5.31 -8.29 -5.87
CA GLN A 63 4.23 -9.13 -6.39
C GLN A 63 3.79 -10.23 -5.42
N ARG A 64 4.69 -10.71 -4.55
CA ARG A 64 4.36 -11.67 -3.49
C ARG A 64 3.73 -11.00 -2.27
N ALA A 65 4.07 -9.73 -2.01
CA ALA A 65 3.50 -8.93 -0.93
C ALA A 65 2.09 -8.39 -1.29
N LEU A 66 1.81 -8.22 -2.58
CA LEU A 66 0.47 -7.94 -3.09
C LEU A 66 -0.40 -9.20 -2.98
N PRO A 67 -1.62 -9.11 -2.43
CA PRO A 67 -2.57 -10.21 -2.45
C PRO A 67 -2.98 -10.50 -3.91
N ARG A 68 -2.28 -11.44 -4.56
CA ARG A 68 -2.67 -12.01 -5.85
C ARG A 68 -3.97 -12.78 -5.65
N ARG A 69 -5.12 -12.10 -5.77
CA ARG A 69 -6.46 -12.67 -5.99
C ARG A 69 -6.65 -14.05 -5.32
N ALA A 70 -6.42 -14.12 -4.01
CA ALA A 70 -6.75 -15.29 -3.19
C ALA A 70 -8.25 -15.27 -2.86
N GLY A 71 -9.07 -15.17 -3.91
CA GLY A 71 -10.52 -15.02 -3.86
C GLY A 71 -11.21 -15.26 -5.20
N ALA A 72 -10.54 -15.94 -6.14
CA ALA A 72 -11.17 -16.49 -7.35
C ALA A 72 -10.70 -17.93 -7.61
N ALA A 73 -10.40 -18.66 -6.53
CA ALA A 73 -10.24 -20.10 -6.52
C ALA A 73 -10.92 -20.63 -5.26
N GLY A 74 -12.17 -21.08 -5.42
CA GLY A 74 -12.90 -21.90 -4.44
C GLY A 74 -13.84 -21.16 -3.49
N ALA A 75 -15.06 -20.87 -3.94
CA ALA A 75 -16.32 -21.03 -3.20
C ALA A 75 -17.49 -20.76 -4.16
#